data_AF-A0AAJ4XD62-F1
#
_entry.id   AF-A0AAJ4XD62-F1
#
_cell.length_a   1.000
_cell.length_b   1.000
_cell.length_c   1.000
_cell.angle_alpha   90.00
_cell.angle_beta   90.00
_cell.angle_gamma   90.00
#
_symmetry.space_group_name_H-M   'P 1'
#
loop_
_entity.id
_entity.type
_entity.pdbx_description
1 polymer ?
#
loop_
_entity_poly.entity_id
_entity_poly.type
_entity_poly.pdbx_seq_one_letter_code
_entity_poly.pdbx_strand_id
1 'polypeptide(L)'
;MKTLAVIFLFLLCSKSYGQIDTSSIYKKADYIIKLIESKNIDSLIINSTDSIRCILCNETGIEKYIDSKTFFTDRIQEIITPALISKLKTAPKSIVRQSEPYLSYIVYYRIIAKDEIAPGHEGVDFGIWLRSDDHLKFTALDTVP
;
A
#
# COMPACT_ATOMS: atom_id res chain seq x y z
N MET A 1 -48.28 -28.43 19.36
CA MET A 1 -47.70 -27.73 18.18
C MET A 1 -47.10 -26.39 18.61
N LYS A 2 -45.96 -26.36 19.31
CA LYS A 2 -45.28 -25.11 19.70
C LYS A 2 -43.79 -25.38 19.97
N THR A 3 -43.04 -25.85 18.98
CA THR A 3 -41.59 -26.04 19.21
C THR A 3 -40.73 -26.08 17.94
N LEU A 4 -41.26 -25.71 16.77
CA LEU A 4 -40.47 -25.74 15.52
C LEU A 4 -40.05 -24.38 14.96
N ALA A 5 -40.50 -23.26 15.54
CA ALA A 5 -40.27 -21.93 14.98
C ALA A 5 -39.00 -21.21 15.50
N VAL A 6 -38.32 -21.74 16.53
CA VAL A 6 -37.25 -21.00 17.23
C VAL A 6 -35.84 -21.32 16.70
N ILE A 7 -35.65 -22.43 15.98
CA ILE A 7 -34.31 -22.86 15.53
C ILE A 7 -33.88 -22.13 14.24
N PHE A 8 -34.82 -21.58 13.46
CA PHE A 8 -34.49 -20.91 12.20
C PHE A 8 -33.92 -19.48 12.37
N LEU A 9 -34.09 -18.86 13.54
CA LEU A 9 -33.61 -17.49 13.78
C LEU A 9 -32.14 -17.43 14.24
N PHE A 10 -31.55 -18.55 14.66
CA PHE A 10 -30.16 -18.61 15.12
C PHE A 10 -29.13 -18.81 13.98
N LEU A 11 -29.58 -19.14 12.77
CA LEU A 11 -28.70 -19.39 11.61
C LEU A 11 -28.41 -18.15 10.75
N LEU A 12 -29.04 -17.01 11.03
CA LEU A 12 -28.80 -15.75 10.31
C LEU A 12 -27.79 -14.83 11.00
N CYS A 13 -27.25 -15.23 12.16
CA CYS A 13 -26.17 -14.52 12.85
C CYS A 13 -24.78 -15.08 12.50
N SER A 14 -24.61 -15.64 11.30
CA SER A 14 -23.29 -15.78 10.70
C SER A 14 -22.76 -14.37 10.50
N LYS A 15 -22.01 -13.86 11.49
CA LYS A 15 -21.18 -12.68 11.31
C LYS A 15 -20.37 -12.96 10.05
N SER A 16 -20.70 -12.25 8.97
CA SER A 16 -19.79 -12.09 7.85
C SER A 16 -18.56 -11.44 8.48
N TYR A 17 -17.58 -12.26 8.86
CA TYR A 17 -16.23 -11.80 9.03
C TYR A 17 -15.87 -11.28 7.65
N GLY A 18 -16.00 -9.96 7.48
CA GLY A 18 -15.76 -9.29 6.20
C GLY A 18 -14.41 -9.77 5.70
N GLN A 19 -14.45 -10.61 4.67
CA GLN A 19 -13.25 -11.04 3.96
C GLN A 19 -12.57 -9.75 3.52
N ILE A 20 -11.31 -9.58 3.91
CA ILE A 20 -10.51 -8.42 3.52
C ILE A 20 -10.60 -8.33 2.00
N ASP A 21 -11.21 -7.27 1.47
CA ASP A 21 -11.33 -7.06 0.03
C ASP A 21 -9.98 -6.66 -0.53
N THR A 22 -9.15 -7.67 -0.79
CA THR A 22 -7.81 -7.51 -1.37
C THR A 22 -7.87 -6.82 -2.74
N SER A 23 -8.99 -6.90 -3.47
CA SER A 23 -9.16 -6.19 -4.74
C SER A 23 -9.17 -4.68 -4.52
N SER A 24 -9.87 -4.20 -3.49
CA SER A 24 -9.89 -2.77 -3.13
C SER A 24 -8.51 -2.23 -2.78
N ILE A 25 -7.69 -3.04 -2.07
CA ILE A 25 -6.33 -2.67 -1.66
C ILE A 25 -5.42 -2.54 -2.88
N TYR A 26 -5.43 -3.53 -3.79
CA TYR A 26 -4.66 -3.44 -5.04
C TYR A 26 -5.09 -2.24 -5.89
N LYS A 27 -6.40 -2.03 -6.06
CA LYS A 27 -6.94 -0.89 -6.82
C LYS A 27 -6.50 0.44 -6.22
N LYS A 28 -6.47 0.55 -4.89
CA LYS A 28 -6.01 1.76 -4.21
C LYS A 28 -4.53 2.02 -4.48
N ALA A 29 -3.67 1.01 -4.34
CA ALA A 29 -2.24 1.18 -4.62
C ALA A 29 -1.98 1.55 -6.09
N ASP A 30 -2.66 0.89 -7.03
CA ASP A 30 -2.56 1.22 -8.46
C ASP A 30 -3.08 2.63 -8.77
N TYR A 31 -4.12 3.07 -8.08
CA TYR A 31 -4.61 4.43 -8.18
C TYR A 31 -3.59 5.46 -7.68
N ILE A 32 -2.91 5.20 -6.56
CA ILE A 32 -1.81 6.07 -6.09
C ILE A 32 -0.70 6.15 -7.15
N ILE A 33 -0.27 5.03 -7.73
CA ILE A 33 0.74 5.02 -8.82
C ILE A 33 0.29 5.89 -9.99
N LYS A 34 -0.98 5.77 -10.40
CA LYS A 34 -1.56 6.60 -11.49
C LYS A 34 -1.55 8.09 -11.14
N LEU A 35 -1.85 8.44 -9.88
CA LEU A 35 -1.80 9.83 -9.44
C LEU A 35 -0.37 10.38 -9.43
N ILE A 36 0.62 9.58 -9.02
CA ILE A 36 2.04 9.93 -9.08
C ILE A 36 2.46 10.16 -10.53
N GLU A 37 2.12 9.22 -11.43
CA GLU A 37 2.43 9.33 -12.85
C GLU A 37 1.83 10.60 -13.50
N SER A 38 0.57 10.90 -13.17
CA SER A 38 -0.12 12.09 -13.68
C SER A 38 0.24 13.39 -12.95
N LYS A 39 1.14 13.33 -11.95
CA LYS A 39 1.56 14.47 -11.12
C LYS A 39 0.38 15.24 -10.49
N ASN A 40 -0.70 14.54 -10.14
CA ASN A 40 -1.89 15.16 -9.57
C ASN A 40 -1.72 15.32 -8.05
N ILE A 41 -0.99 16.36 -7.65
CA ILE A 41 -0.58 16.61 -6.27
C ILE A 41 -1.77 16.78 -5.32
N ASP A 42 -2.80 17.52 -5.73
CA ASP A 42 -3.98 17.73 -4.89
C ASP A 42 -4.70 16.41 -4.57
N SER A 43 -4.86 15.55 -5.59
CA SER A 43 -5.45 14.23 -5.38
C SER A 43 -4.54 13.34 -4.56
N LEU A 44 -3.22 13.43 -4.72
CA LEU A 44 -2.26 12.68 -3.89
C LEU A 44 -2.40 13.07 -2.43
N ILE A 45 -2.45 14.37 -2.10
CA ILE A 45 -2.63 14.87 -0.73
C ILE A 45 -3.95 14.34 -0.15
N ILE A 46 -5.07 14.46 -0.87
CA ILE A 46 -6.39 13.95 -0.42
C ILE A 46 -6.36 12.45 -0.13
N ASN A 47 -5.57 11.69 -0.89
CA ASN A 47 -5.49 10.23 -0.79
C ASN A 47 -4.37 9.75 0.13
N SER A 48 -3.76 10.64 0.91
CA SER A 48 -2.58 10.38 1.72
C SER A 48 -2.73 10.89 3.15
N THR A 49 -1.98 10.31 4.08
CA THR A 49 -1.85 10.89 5.41
C THR A 49 -1.07 12.19 5.36
N ASP A 50 -1.30 13.08 6.33
CA ASP A 50 -0.64 14.39 6.42
C ASP A 50 0.89 14.30 6.42
N SER A 51 1.44 13.20 6.95
CA SER A 51 2.87 12.87 6.87
C SER A 51 3.09 11.53 6.17
N ILE A 52 4.06 11.47 5.27
CA ILE A 52 4.52 10.27 4.57
C ILE A 52 5.83 9.80 5.16
N ARG A 53 5.89 8.52 5.53
CA ARG A 53 7.14 7.87 5.92
C ARG A 53 7.92 7.46 4.66
N CYS A 54 9.04 8.12 4.40
CA CYS A 54 9.90 7.80 3.26
C CYS A 54 11.15 7.03 3.71
N ILE A 55 11.15 5.70 3.59
CA ILE A 55 12.35 4.90 3.94
C ILE A 55 13.46 5.11 2.89
N LEU A 56 13.07 5.38 1.64
CA LEU A 56 13.98 5.54 0.50
C LEU A 56 14.67 6.91 0.47
N CYS A 57 14.26 7.87 1.30
CA CYS A 57 14.78 9.24 1.27
C CYS A 57 16.11 9.40 2.05
N ASN A 58 16.72 8.32 2.55
CA ASN A 58 17.92 8.34 3.41
C ASN A 58 17.81 9.22 4.68
N GLU A 59 16.59 9.59 5.08
CA GLU A 59 16.30 10.36 6.29
C GLU A 59 16.12 9.43 7.50
N THR A 60 16.58 9.85 8.70
CA THR A 60 16.54 9.03 9.92
C THR A 60 15.71 9.68 11.03
N GLY A 61 15.36 8.92 12.06
CA GLY A 61 14.62 9.48 13.21
C GLY A 61 13.23 9.99 12.85
N ILE A 62 12.93 11.25 13.21
CA ILE A 62 11.67 11.94 12.89
C ILE A 62 11.66 12.43 11.44
N GLU A 63 12.82 12.74 10.87
CA GLU A 63 12.95 13.33 9.54
C GLU A 63 12.39 12.40 8.46
N LYS A 64 12.38 11.08 8.70
CA LYS A 64 11.75 10.10 7.81
C LYS A 64 10.25 10.34 7.56
N TYR A 65 9.57 11.15 8.39
CA TYR A 65 8.19 11.57 8.20
C TYR A 65 8.15 12.97 7.59
N ILE A 66 7.73 13.03 6.33
CA ILE A 66 7.74 14.24 5.52
C ILE A 66 6.29 14.69 5.35
N ASP A 67 5.99 15.98 5.47
CA ASP A 67 4.67 16.52 5.08
C ASP A 67 4.32 16.01 3.68
N SER A 68 3.13 15.44 3.52
CA SER A 68 2.60 14.95 2.24
C SER A 68 2.81 15.93 1.09
N LYS A 69 2.60 17.23 1.31
CA LYS A 69 2.79 18.24 0.28
C LYS A 69 4.26 18.29 -0.16
N THR A 70 5.17 18.48 0.80
CA THR A 70 6.63 18.49 0.54
C THR A 70 7.11 17.18 -0.07
N PHE A 71 6.57 16.05 0.39
CA PHE A 71 6.89 14.74 -0.15
C PHE A 71 6.55 14.65 -1.65
N PHE A 72 5.34 15.06 -2.03
CA PHE A 72 4.88 14.97 -3.42
C PHE A 72 5.45 16.04 -4.34
N THR A 73 5.82 17.22 -3.83
CA THR A 73 6.45 18.26 -4.65
C THR A 73 7.94 18.00 -4.86
N ASP A 74 8.65 17.59 -3.81
CA ASP A 74 10.11 17.69 -3.78
C ASP A 74 10.77 16.30 -3.78
N ARG A 75 10.27 15.37 -2.95
CA ARG A 75 10.98 14.11 -2.67
C ARG A 75 10.65 12.98 -3.62
N ILE A 76 9.37 12.86 -4.00
CA ILE A 76 8.91 11.70 -4.77
C ILE A 76 9.58 11.60 -6.14
N GLN A 77 10.04 12.71 -6.69
CA GLN A 77 10.69 12.77 -8.00
C GLN A 77 12.07 12.10 -8.02
N GLU A 78 12.75 12.06 -6.87
CA GLU A 78 14.04 11.38 -6.70
C GLU A 78 13.89 9.85 -6.68
N ILE A 79 12.69 9.36 -6.32
CA ILE A 79 12.39 7.93 -6.15
C ILE A 79 11.68 7.37 -7.39
N ILE A 80 10.63 8.07 -7.84
CA ILE A 80 9.72 7.57 -8.86
C ILE A 80 10.15 8.05 -10.24
N THR A 81 10.86 7.17 -10.95
CA THR A 81 11.25 7.39 -12.34
C THR A 81 10.19 6.85 -13.31
N PRO A 82 10.13 7.34 -14.57
CA PRO A 82 9.26 6.75 -15.60
C PRO A 82 9.50 5.25 -15.82
N ALA A 83 10.76 4.81 -15.71
CA ALA A 83 11.13 3.40 -15.82
C ALA A 83 10.54 2.57 -14.67
N LEU A 84 10.62 3.09 -13.43
CA LEU A 84 10.00 2.45 -12.27
C LEU A 84 8.48 2.37 -12.44
N ILE A 85 7.81 3.45 -12.84
CA ILE A 85 6.36 3.45 -13.10
C ILE A 85 5.99 2.38 -14.14
N SER A 86 6.75 2.27 -15.23
CA SER A 86 6.50 1.26 -16.25
C SER A 86 6.61 -0.16 -15.69
N LYS A 87 7.62 -0.44 -14.85
CA LYS A 87 7.76 -1.72 -14.14
C LYS A 87 6.59 -1.99 -13.19
N LEU A 88 6.21 -1.01 -12.36
CA LEU A 88 5.14 -1.19 -11.36
C LEU A 88 3.78 -1.55 -11.98
N LYS A 89 3.49 -1.07 -13.20
CA LYS A 89 2.25 -1.37 -13.92
C LYS A 89 2.07 -2.83 -14.31
N THR A 90 3.18 -3.55 -14.53
CA THR A 90 3.17 -4.95 -14.99
C THR A 90 3.73 -5.92 -13.95
N ALA A 91 4.32 -5.41 -12.86
CA ALA A 91 4.92 -6.21 -11.82
C ALA A 91 3.91 -7.17 -11.16
N PRO A 92 4.33 -8.42 -10.87
CA PRO A 92 3.63 -9.29 -9.92
C PRO A 92 3.46 -8.58 -8.58
N LYS A 93 2.30 -8.76 -7.95
CA LYS A 93 1.93 -8.06 -6.72
C LYS A 93 1.61 -9.04 -5.60
N SER A 94 1.94 -8.66 -4.37
CA SER A 94 1.48 -9.34 -3.16
C SER A 94 1.01 -8.32 -2.11
N ILE A 95 0.24 -8.79 -1.12
CA ILE A 95 -0.20 -7.96 -0.01
C ILE A 95 0.28 -8.57 1.30
N VAL A 96 0.85 -7.73 2.15
CA VAL A 96 1.16 -8.05 3.54
C VAL A 96 0.37 -7.12 4.45
N ARG A 97 -0.12 -7.64 5.57
CA ARG A 97 -0.73 -6.84 6.63
C ARG A 97 0.32 -6.61 7.71
N GLN A 98 0.52 -5.36 8.11
CA GLN A 98 1.44 -4.98 9.17
C GLN A 98 0.71 -4.22 10.27
N SER A 99 1.03 -4.52 11.53
CA SER A 99 0.39 -3.95 12.70
C SER A 99 1.11 -2.72 13.28
N GLU A 100 2.39 -2.53 12.97
CA GLU A 100 3.22 -1.46 13.53
C GLU A 100 3.84 -0.57 12.44
N PRO A 101 3.98 0.75 12.68
CA PRO A 101 3.54 1.47 13.89
C PRO A 101 2.01 1.68 13.94
N TYR A 102 1.31 1.37 12.85
CA TYR A 102 -0.14 1.41 12.71
C TYR A 102 -0.60 0.27 11.82
N LEU A 103 -1.90 -0.02 11.83
CA LEU A 103 -2.45 -1.09 11.02
C LEU A 103 -2.47 -0.69 9.54
N SER A 104 -1.63 -1.34 8.73
CA SER A 104 -1.47 -1.06 7.30
C SER A 104 -1.54 -2.33 6.46
N TYR A 105 -1.95 -2.13 5.22
CA TYR A 105 -1.68 -3.05 4.12
C TYR A 105 -0.54 -2.52 3.30
N ILE A 106 0.40 -3.40 2.95
CA ILE A 106 1.53 -3.09 2.08
C ILE A 106 1.31 -3.86 0.80
N VAL A 107 1.24 -3.14 -0.31
CA VAL A 107 1.23 -3.75 -1.64
C VAL A 107 2.66 -3.76 -2.15
N TYR A 108 3.25 -4.95 -2.23
CA TYR A 108 4.58 -5.15 -2.79
C TYR A 108 4.49 -5.45 -4.28
N TYR A 109 5.29 -4.73 -5.05
CA TYR A 109 5.45 -4.89 -6.49
C TYR A 109 6.85 -5.44 -6.77
N ARG A 110 6.95 -6.62 -7.40
CA ARG A 110 8.23 -7.22 -7.76
C ARG A 110 8.88 -6.48 -8.93
N ILE A 111 9.87 -5.64 -8.62
CA ILE A 111 10.54 -4.78 -9.60
C ILE A 111 11.87 -5.36 -10.12
N ILE A 112 12.47 -6.28 -9.35
CA ILE A 112 13.63 -7.11 -9.71
C ILE A 112 13.36 -8.53 -9.24
N ALA A 113 13.37 -9.50 -10.15
CA ALA A 113 13.20 -10.91 -9.81
C ALA A 113 14.43 -11.48 -9.08
N LYS A 114 14.21 -12.60 -8.37
CA LYS A 114 15.32 -13.37 -7.79
C LYS A 114 16.30 -13.77 -8.90
N ASP A 115 17.58 -13.69 -8.62
CA ASP A 115 18.68 -14.01 -9.53
C ASP A 115 18.74 -13.14 -10.81
N GLU A 116 17.92 -12.08 -10.94
CA GLU A 116 17.91 -11.18 -12.12
C GLU A 116 19.18 -10.33 -12.21
N ILE A 117 19.70 -9.86 -11.07
CA ILE A 117 20.93 -9.05 -11.01
C ILE A 117 22.17 -9.94 -11.00
N ALA A 118 22.18 -10.96 -10.14
CA ALA A 118 23.27 -11.91 -10.00
C ALA A 118 22.77 -13.19 -9.32
N PRO A 119 23.40 -14.36 -9.55
CA PRO A 119 23.06 -15.58 -8.82
C PRO A 119 23.16 -15.36 -7.30
N GLY A 120 22.10 -15.74 -6.58
CA GLY A 120 21.96 -15.54 -5.14
C GLY A 120 21.30 -14.22 -4.72
N HIS A 121 21.01 -13.29 -5.63
CA HIS A 121 20.31 -12.05 -5.31
C HIS A 121 18.81 -12.32 -5.05
N GLU A 122 18.28 -11.89 -3.90
CA GLU A 122 16.91 -12.23 -3.44
C GLU A 122 15.80 -11.63 -4.32
N GLY A 123 16.11 -10.48 -4.92
CA GLY A 123 15.19 -9.68 -5.71
C GLY A 123 15.07 -8.30 -5.11
N VAL A 124 14.11 -7.52 -5.61
CA VAL A 124 13.67 -6.29 -4.96
C VAL A 124 12.18 -6.13 -5.17
N ASP A 125 11.47 -5.95 -4.07
CA ASP A 125 10.07 -5.55 -4.02
C ASP A 125 9.96 -4.07 -3.66
N PHE A 126 9.07 -3.34 -4.34
CA PHE A 126 8.72 -1.96 -4.04
C PHE A 126 7.38 -1.92 -3.31
N GLY A 127 7.33 -1.37 -2.10
CA GLY A 127 6.13 -1.38 -1.26
C GLY A 127 5.40 -0.03 -1.25
N ILE A 128 4.08 -0.11 -1.41
CA ILE A 128 3.15 1.01 -1.16
C ILE A 128 2.34 0.70 0.09
N TRP A 129 2.48 1.54 1.11
CA TRP A 129 1.81 1.35 2.38
C TRP A 129 0.50 2.14 2.42
N LEU A 130 -0.58 1.45 2.77
CA LEU A 130 -1.93 1.97 2.87
C LEU A 130 -2.47 1.75 4.29
N ARG A 131 -2.80 2.83 4.99
CA ARG A 131 -3.36 2.76 6.34
C ARG A 131 -4.77 2.19 6.32
N SER A 132 -4.94 1.04 6.95
CA SER A 132 -6.25 0.39 7.01
C SER A 132 -7.23 1.10 7.95
N ASP A 133 -6.72 1.81 8.96
CA ASP A 133 -7.50 2.59 9.93
C ASP A 133 -7.89 3.99 9.39
N ASP A 134 -7.34 4.40 8.25
CA ASP A 134 -7.61 5.67 7.59
C ASP A 134 -7.95 5.47 6.12
N HIS A 135 -9.00 4.68 5.83
CA HIS A 135 -9.58 4.52 4.49
C HIS A 135 -8.57 4.18 3.37
N LEU A 136 -7.55 3.39 3.69
CA LEU A 136 -6.46 3.03 2.79
C LEU A 136 -5.66 4.24 2.28
N LYS A 137 -5.55 5.32 3.08
CA LYS A 137 -4.69 6.44 2.72
C LYS A 137 -3.23 6.00 2.61
N PHE A 138 -2.57 6.51 1.58
CA PHE A 138 -1.16 6.30 1.37
C PHE A 138 -0.33 6.94 2.49
N THR A 139 0.65 6.22 3.01
CA THR A 139 1.38 6.67 4.20
C THR A 139 2.88 6.41 4.16
N ALA A 140 3.36 5.49 3.31
CA ALA A 140 4.77 5.18 3.23
C ALA A 140 5.17 4.50 1.93
N LEU A 141 6.46 4.58 1.62
CA LEU A 141 7.13 3.82 0.56
C LEU A 141 8.40 3.17 1.11
N ASP A 142 8.67 1.97 0.62
CA ASP A 142 9.87 1.22 0.92
C ASP A 142 10.29 0.32 -0.25
N THR A 143 11.49 -0.22 -0.12
CA THR A 143 11.97 -1.34 -0.94
C THR A 143 12.52 -2.40 -0.01
N VAL A 144 12.22 -3.67 -0.29
CA VAL A 144 12.73 -4.80 0.46
C VAL A 144 13.38 -5.81 -0.51
N PRO A 145 14.43 -6.54 -0.08
CA PRO A 145 15.01 -7.64 -0.85
C PRO A 145 14.00 -8.77 -1.16
#